data_AF-A0AAD5EMT2-F1
#
_entry.id   AF-A0AAD5EMT2-F1
#
_cell.length_a   1.000
_cell.length_b   1.000
_cell.length_c   1.000
_cell.angle_alpha   90.00
_cell.angle_beta   90.00
_cell.angle_gamma   90.00
#
_symmetry.space_group_name_H-M   'P 1'
#
loop_
_entity.id
_entity.type
_entity.pdbx_description
1 polymer ?
#
loop_
_entity_poly.entity_id
_entity_poly.type
_entity_poly.pdbx_seq_one_letter_code
_entity_poly.pdbx_strand_id
1 'polypeptide(L)'
;MMTRGFGDPETIAKRVFNNLSAEGWYEIQDIQLPVFCEDGTLDYKTSSLMKWQESLIDASKKLGRALGASDQYKAILERTGFQNVHETIFRWPTNSWPKDRKLKELGK
;
A
#
# COMPACT_ATOMS: atom_id res chain seq x y z
N MET A 1 -3.82 8.37 -4.43
CA MET A 1 -2.89 8.50 -5.58
C MET A 1 -1.91 7.34 -5.50
N MET A 2 -2.07 6.30 -6.34
CA MET A 2 -1.16 5.15 -6.32
C MET A 2 0.29 5.62 -6.53
N THR A 3 1.14 5.44 -5.54
CA THR A 3 2.48 6.03 -5.43
C THR A 3 3.51 5.43 -6.40
N ARG A 4 3.11 4.45 -7.23
CA ARG A 4 3.93 3.83 -8.30
C ARG A 4 4.51 4.83 -9.33
N GLY A 5 4.05 6.08 -9.33
CA GLY A 5 4.64 7.16 -10.13
C GLY A 5 6.09 7.49 -9.74
N PHE A 6 6.50 7.22 -8.50
CA PHE A 6 7.81 7.59 -7.98
C PHE A 6 8.66 6.36 -7.62
N GLY A 7 9.94 6.37 -8.00
CA GLY A 7 10.84 5.24 -7.80
C GLY A 7 11.41 5.11 -6.37
N ASP A 8 11.45 6.22 -5.62
CA ASP A 8 11.97 6.24 -4.24
C ASP A 8 11.07 7.10 -3.34
N PRO A 9 10.29 6.50 -2.43
CA PRO A 9 9.40 7.22 -1.52
C PRO A 9 10.14 8.10 -0.52
N GLU A 10 11.38 7.77 -0.12
CA GLU A 10 12.14 8.60 0.82
C GLU A 10 12.55 9.93 0.18
N THR A 11 13.06 9.86 -1.06
CA THR A 11 13.42 11.08 -1.81
C THR A 11 12.22 11.99 -2.01
N ILE A 12 11.04 11.43 -2.29
CA ILE A 12 9.81 12.22 -2.42
C ILE A 12 9.39 12.81 -1.08
N ALA A 13 9.38 12.03 -0.01
CA ALA A 13 9.05 12.54 1.33
C ALA A 13 9.95 13.73 1.70
N LYS A 14 11.26 13.64 1.47
CA LYS A 14 12.21 14.74 1.72
C LYS A 14 11.92 15.98 0.88
N ARG A 15 11.63 15.79 -0.41
CA ARG A 15 11.28 16.89 -1.31
C ARG A 15 9.99 17.58 -0.88
N VAL A 16 8.97 16.81 -0.52
CA VAL A 16 7.71 17.36 -0.01
C VAL A 16 7.98 18.12 1.29
N PHE A 17 8.68 17.52 2.25
CA PHE A 17 8.99 18.14 3.53
C PHE A 17 9.68 19.51 3.37
N ASN A 18 10.64 19.63 2.45
CA ASN A 18 11.38 20.88 2.22
C ASN A 18 10.57 21.97 1.49
N ASN A 19 9.47 21.62 0.84
CA ASN A 19 8.66 22.55 0.03
C ASN A 19 7.24 22.74 0.56
N LEU A 20 6.86 22.01 1.62
CA LEU A 20 5.55 22.13 2.25
C LEU A 20 5.52 23.38 3.13
N SER A 21 4.39 24.09 3.13
CA SER A 21 4.16 25.18 4.06
C SER A 21 4.19 24.67 5.52
N ALA A 22 4.48 25.56 6.47
CA ALA A 22 4.59 25.20 7.90
C ALA A 22 3.36 24.46 8.47
N GLU A 23 2.16 24.72 7.93
CA GLU A 23 0.90 24.06 8.33
C GLU A 23 0.34 23.12 7.26
N GLY A 24 1.15 22.79 6.25
CA GLY A 24 0.73 21.94 5.15
C GLY A 24 0.64 20.46 5.57
N TRP A 25 -0.20 19.73 4.84
CA TRP A 25 -0.37 18.29 5.01
C TRP A 25 0.13 17.54 3.79
N TYR A 26 0.74 16.38 4.02
CA TYR A 26 1.10 15.43 2.96
C TYR A 26 0.31 14.15 3.14
N GLU A 27 -0.45 13.77 2.12
CA GLU A 27 -1.28 12.57 2.11
C GLU A 27 -0.79 11.58 1.05
N ILE A 28 -0.66 10.32 1.45
CA ILE A 28 -0.32 9.20 0.59
C ILE A 28 -1.47 8.19 0.66
N GLN A 29 -1.94 7.73 -0.50
CA GLN A 29 -2.93 6.65 -0.59
C GLN A 29 -2.44 5.61 -1.59
N ASP A 30 -2.17 4.40 -1.12
CA ASP A 30 -1.69 3.32 -1.97
C ASP A 30 -2.40 1.99 -1.69
N ILE A 31 -2.24 1.07 -2.62
CA ILE A 31 -2.75 -0.29 -2.51
C ILE A 31 -1.65 -1.17 -1.92
N GLN A 32 -1.97 -1.92 -0.88
CA GLN A 32 -1.03 -2.87 -0.31
C GLN A 32 -0.98 -4.16 -1.13
N LEU A 33 0.24 -4.64 -1.35
CA LEU A 33 0.53 -5.95 -1.93
C LEU A 33 1.53 -6.70 -1.04
N PRO A 34 1.43 -8.04 -0.92
CA PRO A 34 0.41 -8.91 -1.53
C PRO A 34 -0.99 -8.70 -0.94
N VAL A 35 -2.03 -9.19 -1.63
CA VAL A 35 -3.40 -9.17 -1.12
C VAL A 35 -3.50 -10.02 0.13
N PHE A 36 -4.41 -9.60 1.00
CA PHE A 36 -4.65 -10.27 2.25
C PHE A 36 -5.94 -11.09 2.18
N CYS A 37 -5.92 -12.27 2.79
CA CYS A 37 -7.07 -13.15 2.94
C CYS A 37 -7.28 -13.43 4.43
N GLU A 38 -8.34 -12.86 5.01
CA GLU A 38 -8.58 -12.93 6.45
C GLU A 38 -9.17 -14.26 6.93
N ASP A 39 -9.86 -15.00 6.07
CA ASP A 39 -10.55 -16.23 6.47
C ASP A 39 -9.66 -17.48 6.45
N GLY A 40 -8.38 -17.32 6.08
CA GLY A 40 -7.39 -18.39 6.04
C GLY A 40 -7.65 -19.45 4.97
N THR A 41 -8.60 -19.23 4.06
CA THR A 41 -8.94 -20.18 2.99
C THR A 41 -7.92 -20.19 1.85
N LEU A 42 -7.11 -19.13 1.74
CA LEU A 42 -6.09 -19.00 0.72
C LEU A 42 -4.81 -19.73 1.14
N ASP A 43 -4.51 -20.84 0.45
CA ASP A 43 -3.18 -21.47 0.56
C ASP A 43 -2.16 -20.66 -0.22
N TYR A 44 -1.24 -20.02 0.52
CA TYR A 44 -0.17 -19.21 -0.02
C TYR A 44 0.78 -19.96 -0.97
N LYS A 45 0.93 -21.28 -0.80
CA LYS A 45 1.87 -22.09 -1.60
C LYS A 45 1.28 -22.56 -2.93
N THR A 46 0.00 -22.87 -2.96
CA THR A 46 -0.64 -23.45 -4.14
C THR A 46 -1.46 -22.44 -4.95
N SER A 47 -1.93 -21.36 -4.31
CA SER A 47 -2.80 -20.37 -4.94
C SER A 47 -2.13 -19.68 -6.14
N SER A 48 -2.77 -19.78 -7.30
CA SER A 48 -2.37 -19.06 -8.51
C SER A 48 -2.40 -17.55 -8.32
N LEU A 49 -3.30 -17.03 -7.47
CA LEU A 49 -3.37 -15.61 -7.15
C LEU A 49 -2.11 -15.15 -6.42
N MET A 50 -1.64 -15.92 -5.44
CA MET A 50 -0.42 -15.60 -4.70
C MET A 50 0.81 -15.70 -5.59
N LYS A 51 0.91 -16.76 -6.41
CA LYS A 51 2.01 -16.90 -7.40
C LYS A 51 2.07 -15.72 -8.37
N TRP A 52 0.91 -15.26 -8.84
CA TRP A 52 0.82 -14.08 -9.70
C TRP A 52 1.31 -12.82 -8.99
N GLN A 53 0.94 -12.63 -7.72
CA GLN A 53 1.38 -11.46 -6.94
C GLN A 53 2.86 -11.48 -6.60
N GLU A 54 3.40 -12.63 -6.23
CA GLU A 54 4.85 -12.79 -6.02
C GLU A 54 5.61 -12.46 -7.30
N SER A 55 5.11 -12.94 -8.45
CA SER A 55 5.69 -12.62 -9.76
C SER A 55 5.63 -11.12 -10.07
N LEU A 56 4.51 -10.46 -9.75
CA LEU A 56 4.37 -9.01 -9.90
C LEU A 56 5.34 -8.24 -9.01
N ILE A 57 5.47 -8.63 -7.73
CA ILE A 57 6.40 -8.01 -6.79
C ILE A 57 7.84 -8.21 -7.26
N ASP A 58 8.23 -9.41 -7.66
CA ASP A 58 9.58 -9.70 -8.17
C ASP A 58 9.89 -8.91 -9.45
N ALA A 59 8.97 -8.91 -10.43
CA ALA A 59 9.12 -8.13 -11.65
C ALA A 59 9.24 -6.62 -11.36
N SER A 60 8.47 -6.13 -10.39
CA SER A 60 8.50 -4.72 -9.99
C SER A 60 9.84 -4.31 -9.35
N LYS A 61 10.44 -5.19 -8.53
CA LYS A 61 11.78 -5.00 -7.96
C LYS A 61 12.84 -4.93 -9.06
N LYS A 62 12.76 -5.83 -10.05
CA LYS A 62 13.66 -5.84 -11.22
C LYS A 62 13.55 -4.58 -12.08
N LEU A 63 12.36 -4.00 -12.15
CA LEU A 63 12.11 -2.72 -12.83
C LEU A 63 12.57 -1.49 -12.01
N GLY A 64 13.11 -1.69 -10.80
CA GLY A 64 13.52 -0.61 -9.92
C GLY A 64 12.35 0.17 -9.30
N ARG A 65 11.15 -0.42 -9.28
CA ARG A 65 9.93 0.18 -8.71
C ARG A 65 9.15 -0.87 -7.92
N ALA A 66 9.68 -1.22 -6.74
CA ALA A 66 9.13 -2.27 -5.90
C ALA A 66 7.68 -1.99 -5.50
N LEU A 67 6.80 -2.95 -5.76
CA LEU A 67 5.44 -3.02 -5.23
C LEU A 67 5.46 -3.56 -3.79
N GLY A 68 4.47 -3.17 -2.98
CA GLY A 68 4.33 -3.63 -1.60
C GLY A 68 5.17 -2.85 -0.59
N ALA A 69 5.43 -1.56 -0.84
CA ALA A 69 6.13 -0.68 0.11
C ALA A 69 5.15 0.17 0.95
N SER A 70 3.85 -0.09 0.86
CA SER A 70 2.85 0.81 1.48
C SER A 70 2.86 0.79 3.00
N ASP A 71 3.30 -0.34 3.60
CA ASP A 71 3.57 -0.49 5.03
C ASP A 71 4.78 0.30 5.53
N GLN A 72 5.64 0.79 4.62
CA GLN A 72 6.84 1.54 4.97
C GLN A 72 6.59 3.05 5.04
N TYR A 73 5.48 3.55 4.47
CA TYR A 73 5.26 4.99 4.33
C TYR A 73 5.22 5.72 5.65
N LYS A 74 4.54 5.17 6.66
CA LYS A 74 4.50 5.78 7.99
C LYS A 74 5.90 6.00 8.55
N ALA A 75 6.73 4.95 8.57
CA ALA A 75 8.10 5.02 9.06
C ALA A 75 8.99 5.96 8.24
N ILE A 76 8.78 6.04 6.92
CA ILE A 76 9.49 6.98 6.04
C ILE A 76 9.14 8.43 6.38
N LEU A 77 7.86 8.74 6.58
CA LEU A 77 7.41 10.08 6.94
C LEU A 77 7.94 10.51 8.30
N GLU A 78 7.86 9.64 9.30
CA GLU A 78 8.40 9.88 10.64
C GLU A 78 9.91 10.15 10.60
N ARG A 79 10.68 9.32 9.89
CA ARG A 79 12.14 9.51 9.74
C ARG A 79 12.51 10.75 8.94
N THR A 80 11.65 11.21 8.03
CA THR A 80 11.87 12.43 7.25
C THR A 80 11.69 13.69 8.10
N GLY A 81 10.94 13.62 9.21
CA GLY A 81 10.71 14.73 10.12
C GLY A 81 9.27 15.26 10.13
N PHE A 82 8.33 14.59 9.44
CA PHE A 82 6.92 14.91 9.56
C PHE A 82 6.42 14.66 10.98
N GLN A 83 5.55 15.53 11.48
CA GLN A 83 4.90 15.40 12.77
C GLN A 83 3.44 14.96 12.58
N ASN A 84 2.82 14.37 13.60
CA ASN A 84 1.43 13.90 13.57
C ASN A 84 1.14 12.92 12.41
N VAL A 85 2.03 11.96 12.20
CA VAL A 85 1.88 10.96 11.13
C VAL A 85 0.77 9.97 11.50
N HIS A 86 -0.31 9.96 10.71
CA HIS A 86 -1.43 9.04 10.85
C HIS A 86 -1.48 8.06 9.69
N GLU A 87 -1.78 6.80 10.00
CA GLU A 87 -2.02 5.75 9.01
C GLU A 87 -3.44 5.22 9.18
N THR A 88 -4.16 5.10 8.07
CA THR A 88 -5.49 4.49 8.04
C THR A 88 -5.50 3.37 7.01
N ILE A 89 -5.73 2.15 7.49
CA ILE A 89 -5.80 0.96 6.63
C ILE A 89 -7.26 0.72 6.26
N PHE A 90 -7.56 0.80 4.96
CA PHE A 90 -8.87 0.46 4.44
C PHE A 90 -8.88 -0.97 3.90
N ARG A 91 -9.87 -1.75 4.33
CA ARG A 91 -10.13 -3.06 3.76
C ARG A 91 -10.90 -2.90 2.46
N TRP A 92 -10.24 -3.20 1.35
CA TRP A 92 -10.85 -3.16 0.02
C TRP A 92 -11.19 -4.58 -0.47
N PRO A 93 -12.44 -5.01 -0.38
CA PRO A 93 -12.84 -6.35 -0.82
C PRO A 93 -12.83 -6.44 -2.34
N THR A 94 -12.27 -7.52 -2.87
CA THR A 94 -12.22 -7.80 -4.32
C THR A 94 -13.30 -8.77 -4.78
N ASN A 95 -14.12 -9.26 -3.84
CA ASN A 95 -15.21 -10.19 -4.10
C ASN A 95 -16.33 -10.03 -3.05
N SER A 96 -17.43 -10.73 -3.28
CA SER A 96 -18.60 -10.73 -2.39
C SER A 96 -18.49 -11.71 -1.21
N TRP A 97 -17.30 -12.26 -0.90
CA TRP A 97 -17.11 -13.22 0.19
C TRP A 97 -17.17 -12.64 1.61
N PRO A 98 -16.88 -11.35 1.88
CA PRO A 98 -17.01 -10.81 3.22
C PRO A 98 -18.41 -11.08 3.81
N LYS A 99 -18.46 -11.54 5.06
CA LYS A 99 -19.73 -11.76 5.78
C LYS A 99 -20.43 -10.45 6.12
N ASP A 100 -19.65 -9.40 6.38
CA ASP A 100 -20.17 -8.05 6.64
C ASP A 100 -20.93 -7.52 5.41
N ARG A 101 -22.14 -7.01 5.65
CA ARG A 101 -23.03 -6.55 4.57
C ARG A 101 -22.42 -5.38 3.78
N LYS A 102 -21.76 -4.44 4.45
CA LYS A 102 -21.16 -3.27 3.81
C LYS A 102 -19.97 -3.69 2.96
N LEU A 103 -19.09 -4.55 3.48
CA LEU A 103 -17.95 -5.08 2.71
C LEU A 103 -18.41 -5.95 1.53
N LYS A 104 -19.49 -6.71 1.69
CA LYS A 104 -20.06 -7.51 0.60
C LYS A 104 -20.58 -6.63 -0.56
N GLU A 105 -21.29 -5.54 -0.25
CA GLU A 105 -21.74 -4.59 -1.28
C GLU A 105 -20.57 -3.86 -1.94
N LEU A 106 -19.51 -3.54 -1.20
CA LEU A 106 -18.31 -2.92 -1.76
C LEU A 106 -17.53 -3.84 -2.71
N GLY A 107 -17.65 -5.16 -2.55
CA GLY A 107 -16.95 -6.16 -3.35
C GLY A 107 -17.79 -6.81 -4.46
N LYS A 108 -19.04 -6.37 -4.67
CA LYS A 108 -19.85 -6.72 -5.84
C LYS A 108 -19.40 -5.91 -7.07
#